data_AF-A0AAJ2PDU2-F1
#
_entry.id   AF-A0AAJ2PDU2-F1
#
_cell.length_a   1.000
_cell.length_b   1.000
_cell.length_c   1.000
_cell.angle_alpha   90.00
_cell.angle_beta   90.00
_cell.angle_gamma   90.00
#
_symmetry.space_group_name_H-M   'P 1'
#
loop_
_entity.id
_entity.type
_entity.pdbx_description
1 polymer ?
#
loop_
_entity_poly.entity_id
_entity_poly.type
_entity_poly.pdbx_seq_one_letter_code
_entity_poly.pdbx_strand_id
1 'polypeptide(L)'
;MPEEEFELIPVSPLRKLEKKIEELESTKQLLDVREFLKDIVGIIKMNQEVVHQIVRANDALTIELSKIPGRLDTLISNLNELLTYIKTGSEEEYSPKKEEEKVKPIESEVITQLLENNKRILELNEKIVTTLEEIEKRTRKPTLPPLKKQELTK
;
A
#
# COMPACT_ATOMS: atom_id res chain seq x y z
N MET A 1 13.46 88.73 24.13
CA MET A 1 12.78 89.38 23.01
C MET A 1 13.83 89.82 22.01
N PRO A 2 13.80 89.21 20.82
CA PRO A 2 14.05 89.92 19.58
C PRO A 2 12.83 89.79 18.65
N GLU A 3 12.36 90.96 18.26
CA GLU A 3 11.83 91.37 16.95
C GLU A 3 10.97 90.38 16.15
N GLU A 4 9.70 90.74 16.09
CA GLU A 4 8.70 90.28 15.14
C GLU A 4 9.18 90.53 13.71
N GLU A 5 9.69 89.48 13.05
CA GLU A 5 9.89 89.48 11.60
C GLU A 5 8.51 89.53 10.92
N PHE A 6 8.13 90.74 10.51
CA PHE A 6 7.04 90.98 9.59
C PHE A 6 7.43 90.47 8.19
N GLU A 7 7.11 89.21 7.89
CA GLU A 7 6.99 88.76 6.50
C GLU A 7 5.53 88.93 6.01
N LEU A 8 5.41 89.76 4.97
CA LEU A 8 4.20 90.32 4.40
C LEU A 8 3.52 89.38 3.38
N ILE A 9 3.46 88.07 3.65
CA ILE A 9 2.81 87.08 2.77
C ILE A 9 1.96 86.16 3.65
N PRO A 10 0.68 85.91 3.31
CA PRO A 10 -0.19 85.06 4.13
C PRO A 10 0.40 83.64 4.26
N VAL A 11 0.98 83.35 5.43
CA VAL A 11 1.67 82.10 5.82
C VAL A 11 0.79 80.85 5.91
N SER A 12 -0.38 80.82 5.27
CA SER A 12 -1.29 79.67 5.36
C SER A 12 -0.90 78.48 4.47
N PRO A 13 -0.33 78.66 3.25
CA PRO A 13 -0.02 77.52 2.37
C PRO A 13 1.35 76.87 2.62
N LEU A 14 2.42 77.67 2.78
CA LEU A 14 3.79 77.16 2.93
C LEU A 14 3.95 76.35 4.23
N ARG A 15 3.41 76.86 5.33
CA ARG A 15 3.44 76.17 6.63
C ARG A 15 2.60 74.88 6.64
N LYS A 16 1.53 74.83 5.86
CA LYS A 16 0.75 73.60 5.63
C LYS A 16 1.54 72.59 4.78
N LEU A 17 2.35 73.07 3.84
CA LEU A 17 3.22 72.23 3.03
C LEU A 17 4.36 71.66 3.88
N GLU A 18 5.04 72.47 4.69
CA GLU A 18 6.05 72.00 5.66
C GLU A 18 5.47 70.95 6.60
N LYS A 19 4.33 71.24 7.22
CA LYS A 19 3.70 70.28 8.14
C LYS A 19 3.29 68.98 7.44
N LYS A 20 2.81 69.06 6.19
CA LYS A 20 2.52 67.87 5.38
C LYS A 20 3.78 67.11 4.96
N ILE A 21 4.89 67.81 4.70
CA ILE A 21 6.18 67.19 4.38
C ILE A 21 6.73 66.49 5.62
N GLU A 22 6.67 67.14 6.79
CA GLU A 22 7.07 66.58 8.09
C GLU A 22 6.23 65.35 8.46
N GLU A 23 4.91 65.40 8.27
CA GLU A 23 4.00 64.25 8.43
C GLU A 23 4.27 63.12 7.43
N LEU A 24 4.72 63.45 6.20
CA LEU A 24 5.08 62.45 5.19
C LEU A 24 6.43 61.80 5.48
N GLU A 25 7.41 62.57 5.93
CA GLU A 25 8.75 62.09 6.30
C GLU A 25 8.71 61.23 7.57
N SER A 26 7.89 61.60 8.56
CA SER A 26 7.71 60.79 9.77
C SER A 26 7.09 59.41 9.49
N THR A 27 6.31 59.30 8.42
CA THR A 27 5.48 58.12 8.16
C THR A 27 6.11 57.16 7.13
N LYS A 28 7.00 57.60 6.23
CA LYS A 28 7.30 56.84 5.00
C LYS A 28 8.62 56.07 4.90
N GLN A 29 9.66 56.28 5.72
CA GLN A 29 11.00 55.82 5.28
C GLN A 29 11.72 54.78 6.13
N LEU A 30 11.37 54.58 7.41
CA LEU A 30 12.11 53.66 8.30
C LEU A 30 11.33 52.43 8.74
N LEU A 31 10.00 52.51 8.82
CA LEU A 31 9.13 51.40 9.20
C LEU A 31 8.97 50.38 8.05
N ASP A 32 8.78 50.86 6.83
CA ASP A 32 8.55 50.02 5.64
C ASP A 32 9.77 49.15 5.29
N VAL A 33 10.99 49.71 5.39
CA VAL A 33 12.22 48.96 5.10
C VAL A 33 12.48 47.85 6.12
N ARG A 34 12.14 48.06 7.40
CA ARG A 34 12.29 47.02 8.44
C ARG A 34 11.27 45.90 8.28
N GLU A 35 10.03 46.23 7.95
CA GLU A 35 9.00 45.22 7.69
C GLU A 35 9.32 44.43 6.42
N PHE A 36 9.72 45.10 5.33
CA PHE A 36 10.18 44.44 4.11
C PHE A 36 11.38 43.50 4.34
N LEU A 37 12.38 43.92 5.13
CA LEU A 37 13.51 43.06 5.51
C LEU A 37 13.06 41.86 6.35
N LYS A 38 12.09 42.05 7.26
CA LYS A 38 11.52 40.97 8.06
C LYS A 38 10.80 39.95 7.18
N ASP A 39 10.07 40.41 6.17
CA ASP A 39 9.38 39.55 5.20
C ASP A 39 10.36 38.78 4.32
N ILE A 40 11.43 39.42 3.84
CA ILE A 40 12.52 38.75 3.11
C ILE A 40 13.15 37.66 3.98
N VAL A 41 13.46 37.95 5.25
CA VAL A 41 14.01 36.96 6.18
C VAL A 41 13.01 35.82 6.42
N GLY A 42 11.72 36.13 6.47
CA GLY A 42 10.65 35.13 6.54
C GLY A 42 10.64 34.20 5.32
N ILE A 43 10.70 34.76 4.12
CA ILE A 43 10.77 34.01 2.86
C ILE A 43 12.04 33.14 2.81
N ILE A 44 13.19 33.68 3.21
CA ILE A 44 14.45 32.92 3.26
C ILE A 44 14.34 31.75 4.22
N LYS A 45 13.77 31.96 5.43
CA LYS A 45 13.56 30.87 6.40
C LYS A 45 12.62 29.80 5.86
N MET A 46 11.52 30.20 5.24
CA MET A 46 10.57 29.27 4.64
C MET A 46 11.22 28.47 3.50
N ASN A 47 12.00 29.12 2.64
CA ASN A 47 12.75 28.43 1.58
C ASN A 47 13.78 27.46 2.16
N GLN A 48 14.49 27.83 3.23
CA GLN A 48 15.43 26.92 3.90
C GLN A 48 14.72 25.71 4.50
N GLU A 49 13.53 25.89 5.07
CA GLU A 49 12.72 24.78 5.58
C GLU A 49 12.28 23.85 4.45
N VAL A 50 11.77 24.40 3.34
CA VAL A 50 11.39 23.62 2.15
C VAL A 50 12.58 22.85 1.59
N VAL A 51 13.74 23.49 1.44
CA VAL A 51 14.97 22.84 0.99
C VAL A 51 15.36 21.71 1.94
N HIS A 52 15.28 21.94 3.26
CA HIS A 52 15.59 20.91 4.25
C HIS A 52 14.63 19.72 4.17
N GLN A 53 13.33 19.97 3.93
CA GLN A 53 12.35 18.91 3.73
C GLN A 53 12.63 18.11 2.45
N ILE A 54 12.99 18.78 1.35
CA ILE A 54 13.38 18.14 0.09
C ILE A 54 14.61 17.26 0.27
N VAL A 55 15.65 17.76 0.95
CA VAL A 55 16.85 16.97 1.23
C VAL A 55 16.51 15.72 2.04
N ARG A 56 15.74 15.86 3.13
CA ARG A 56 15.30 14.69 3.92
C ARG A 56 14.49 13.68 3.11
N ALA A 57 13.57 14.15 2.27
CA ALA A 57 12.77 13.27 1.42
C ALA A 57 13.65 12.55 0.41
N ASN A 58 14.63 13.24 -0.18
CA ASN A 58 15.56 12.65 -1.14
C ASN A 58 16.48 11.61 -0.47
N ASP A 59 16.97 11.88 0.73
CA ASP A 59 17.77 10.92 1.50
C ASP A 59 16.94 9.67 1.85
N ALA A 60 15.69 9.85 2.27
CA ALA A 60 14.78 8.74 2.54
C ALA A 60 14.51 7.90 1.28
N LEU A 61 14.24 8.55 0.15
CA LEU A 61 14.06 7.87 -1.15
C LEU A 61 15.33 7.12 -1.57
N THR A 62 16.50 7.70 -1.37
CA THR A 62 17.79 7.07 -1.68
C THR A 62 17.97 5.78 -0.86
N ILE A 63 17.60 5.80 0.42
CA ILE A 63 17.62 4.62 1.30
C ILE A 63 16.60 3.56 0.85
N GLU A 64 15.41 3.96 0.38
CA GLU A 64 14.43 3.01 -0.14
C GLU A 64 14.89 2.38 -1.45
N LEU A 65 15.46 3.18 -2.36
CA LEU A 65 16.04 2.71 -3.61
C LEU A 65 17.21 1.75 -3.36
N SER A 66 18.05 2.01 -2.36
CA SER A 66 19.16 1.11 -2.03
C SER A 66 18.71 -0.26 -1.51
N LYS A 67 17.46 -0.40 -1.03
CA LYS A 67 16.88 -1.68 -0.58
C LYS A 67 16.30 -2.51 -1.72
N ILE A 68 16.00 -1.91 -2.87
CA ILE A 68 15.38 -2.61 -4.01
C ILE A 68 16.31 -3.70 -4.59
N PRO A 69 17.61 -3.46 -4.84
CA PRO A 69 18.51 -4.49 -5.36
C PRO A 69 18.52 -5.75 -4.50
N GLY A 70 18.63 -5.63 -3.17
CA GLY A 70 18.62 -6.80 -2.29
C GLY A 70 17.31 -7.61 -2.33
N ARG A 71 16.17 -6.93 -2.50
CA ARG A 71 14.88 -7.61 -2.73
C ARG A 71 14.83 -8.30 -4.09
N LEU A 72 15.42 -7.70 -5.13
CA LEU A 72 15.53 -8.32 -6.44
C LEU A 72 16.45 -9.54 -6.41
N ASP A 73 17.58 -9.48 -5.72
CA ASP A 73 18.49 -10.62 -5.57
C ASP A 73 17.80 -11.79 -4.86
N THR A 74 17.00 -11.49 -3.82
CA THR A 74 16.20 -12.50 -3.12
C THR A 74 15.17 -13.13 -4.06
N LEU A 75 14.47 -12.31 -4.87
CA LEU A 75 13.52 -12.80 -5.86
C LEU A 75 14.19 -13.66 -6.94
N ILE A 76 15.35 -13.24 -7.44
CA ILE A 76 16.15 -13.98 -8.41
C ILE A 76 16.59 -15.33 -7.81
N SER A 77 17.01 -15.37 -6.55
CA SER A 77 17.35 -16.61 -5.85
C SER A 77 16.16 -17.56 -5.80
N ASN A 78 14.99 -17.07 -5.36
CA ASN A 78 13.77 -17.88 -5.29
C ASN A 78 13.34 -18.40 -6.67
N LEU A 79 13.50 -17.60 -7.71
CA LEU A 79 13.22 -18.03 -9.09
C LEU A 79 14.22 -19.08 -9.58
N ASN A 80 15.50 -18.94 -9.24
CA ASN A 80 16.51 -19.96 -9.57
C ASN A 80 16.27 -21.27 -8.82
N GLU A 81 15.85 -21.21 -7.56
CA GLU A 81 15.44 -22.40 -6.79
C GLU A 81 14.20 -23.05 -7.41
N LEU A 82 13.19 -22.27 -7.76
CA LEU A 82 12.00 -22.78 -8.47
C LEU A 82 12.37 -23.42 -9.80
N LEU A 83 13.24 -22.79 -10.60
CA LEU A 83 13.75 -23.36 -11.84
C LEU A 83 14.54 -24.65 -11.59
N THR A 84 15.27 -24.74 -10.47
CA THR A 84 15.97 -25.95 -10.08
C THR A 84 14.97 -27.06 -9.75
N TYR A 85 13.93 -26.78 -8.96
CA TYR A 85 12.87 -27.76 -8.68
C TYR A 85 12.14 -28.24 -9.94
N ILE A 86 11.87 -27.33 -10.88
CA ILE A 86 11.27 -27.69 -12.17
C ILE A 86 12.22 -28.57 -12.98
N LYS A 87 13.51 -28.23 -13.04
CA LYS A 87 14.52 -29.04 -13.74
C LYS A 87 14.69 -30.41 -13.10
N THR A 88 14.80 -30.51 -11.78
CA THR A 88 14.92 -31.80 -11.09
C THR A 88 13.65 -32.64 -11.24
N GLY A 89 12.47 -32.02 -11.16
CA GLY A 89 11.21 -32.72 -11.43
C GLY A 89 11.07 -33.18 -12.88
N SER A 90 11.66 -32.45 -13.84
CA SER A 90 11.70 -32.85 -15.25
C SER A 90 12.78 -33.90 -15.53
N GLU A 91 13.93 -33.85 -14.86
CA GLU A 91 15.04 -34.80 -14.99
C GLU A 91 14.75 -36.14 -14.27
N GLU A 92 13.94 -36.14 -13.21
CA GLU A 92 13.40 -37.37 -12.61
C GLU A 92 12.40 -38.07 -13.54
N GLU A 93 11.76 -37.37 -14.47
CA GLU A 93 11.01 -37.96 -15.59
C GLU A 93 11.90 -38.34 -16.80
N TYR A 94 13.15 -37.86 -16.88
CA TYR A 94 14.03 -37.96 -18.06
C TYR A 94 15.49 -38.36 -17.76
N SER A 95 15.77 -39.23 -16.78
CA SER A 95 17.14 -39.73 -16.61
C SER A 95 17.47 -40.82 -17.65
N PRO A 96 18.43 -40.61 -18.55
CA PRO A 96 18.77 -41.52 -19.63
C PRO A 96 19.78 -42.55 -19.11
N LYS A 97 19.30 -43.63 -18.51
CA LYS A 97 20.09 -44.86 -18.32
C LYS A 97 19.29 -46.07 -18.78
N LYS A 98 19.15 -46.19 -20.10
CA LYS A 98 19.21 -47.44 -20.87
C LYS A 98 18.91 -47.11 -22.33
N GLU A 99 19.98 -46.86 -23.07
CA GLU A 99 20.01 -47.09 -24.51
C GLU A 99 19.64 -48.57 -24.77
N GLU A 100 18.84 -48.78 -25.83
CA GLU A 100 18.81 -50.00 -26.64
C GLU A 100 18.21 -51.28 -26.04
N GLU A 101 16.95 -51.26 -25.60
CA GLU A 101 15.99 -52.35 -25.89
C GLU A 101 14.62 -52.00 -25.26
N LYS A 102 13.54 -52.17 -26.03
CA LYS A 102 12.13 -52.15 -25.59
C LYS A 102 11.48 -50.77 -25.47
N VAL A 103 11.11 -50.25 -26.64
CA VAL A 103 9.89 -49.45 -26.80
C VAL A 103 8.68 -50.28 -26.29
N LYS A 104 8.01 -49.81 -25.21
CA LYS A 104 6.78 -50.29 -24.51
C LYS A 104 7.01 -51.35 -23.39
N PRO A 105 6.33 -51.28 -22.19
CA PRO A 105 4.99 -50.76 -21.89
C PRO A 105 4.85 -50.04 -20.50
N ILE A 106 5.80 -49.19 -20.09
CA ILE A 106 5.78 -48.64 -18.71
C ILE A 106 4.78 -47.50 -18.56
N GLU A 107 4.59 -46.67 -19.60
CA GLU A 107 3.54 -45.64 -19.62
C GLU A 107 2.15 -46.24 -19.45
N SER A 108 1.89 -47.42 -20.03
CA SER A 108 0.60 -48.08 -19.85
C SER A 108 0.40 -48.57 -18.42
N GLU A 109 1.42 -49.08 -17.73
CA GLU A 109 1.22 -49.68 -16.40
C GLU A 109 0.99 -48.61 -15.32
N VAL A 110 1.74 -47.50 -15.36
CA VAL A 110 1.53 -46.37 -14.46
C VAL A 110 0.17 -45.71 -14.71
N ILE A 111 -0.21 -45.51 -15.98
CA ILE A 111 -1.53 -44.99 -16.34
C ILE A 111 -2.63 -45.97 -15.92
N THR A 112 -2.42 -47.28 -16.06
CA THR A 112 -3.41 -48.29 -15.63
C THR A 112 -3.54 -48.31 -14.11
N GLN A 113 -2.44 -48.19 -13.36
CA GLN A 113 -2.45 -48.08 -11.90
C GLN A 113 -3.11 -46.78 -11.43
N LEU A 114 -2.87 -45.65 -12.12
CA LEU A 114 -3.56 -44.39 -11.82
C LEU A 114 -5.07 -44.49 -12.09
N LEU A 115 -5.46 -45.19 -13.15
CA LEU A 115 -6.85 -45.42 -13.53
C LEU A 115 -7.54 -46.37 -12.54
N GLU A 116 -6.85 -47.42 -12.10
CA GLU A 116 -7.32 -48.35 -11.07
C GLU A 116 -7.47 -47.67 -9.70
N ASN A 117 -6.50 -46.84 -9.31
CA ASN A 117 -6.58 -46.05 -8.09
C ASN A 117 -7.72 -45.03 -8.13
N ASN A 118 -7.91 -44.33 -9.25
CA ASN A 118 -9.05 -43.42 -9.42
C ASN A 118 -10.39 -44.16 -9.38
N LYS A 119 -10.48 -45.35 -10.01
CA LYS A 119 -11.68 -46.18 -9.95
C LYS A 119 -11.98 -46.61 -8.51
N ARG A 120 -10.96 -47.02 -7.75
CA ARG A 120 -11.09 -47.38 -6.33
C ARG A 120 -11.52 -46.19 -5.46
N ILE A 121 -11.02 -44.99 -5.74
CA ILE A 121 -11.43 -43.76 -5.06
C ILE A 121 -12.89 -43.42 -5.38
N LEU A 122 -13.33 -43.57 -6.63
CA LEU A 122 -14.73 -43.36 -7.01
C LEU A 122 -15.67 -44.35 -6.30
N GLU A 123 -15.31 -45.63 -6.25
CA GLU A 123 -16.08 -46.65 -5.53
C GLU A 123 -16.16 -46.38 -4.02
N LEU A 124 -15.07 -45.90 -3.42
CA LEU A 124 -15.06 -45.50 -2.00
C LEU A 124 -15.93 -44.26 -1.78
N ASN A 125 -15.86 -43.28 -2.66
CA ASN A 125 -16.70 -42.09 -2.59
C ASN A 125 -18.19 -42.44 -2.74
N GLU A 126 -18.54 -43.35 -3.64
CA GLU A 126 -19.92 -43.84 -3.80
C GLU A 126 -20.41 -44.59 -2.54
N LYS A 127 -19.55 -45.41 -1.92
CA LYS A 127 -19.85 -46.04 -0.63
C LYS A 127 -20.01 -45.00 0.50
N ILE A 128 -19.18 -43.97 0.52
CA ILE A 128 -19.31 -42.87 1.49
C ILE A 128 -20.64 -42.15 1.27
N VAL A 129 -20.99 -41.80 0.03
CA VAL A 129 -22.27 -41.15 -0.29
C VAL A 129 -23.46 -42.00 0.13
N THR A 130 -23.46 -43.30 -0.17
CA THR A 130 -24.55 -44.20 0.25
C THR A 130 -24.64 -44.34 1.77
N THR A 131 -23.51 -44.41 2.49
CA THR A 131 -23.55 -44.39 3.97
C THR A 131 -24.04 -43.05 4.52
N LEU A 132 -23.71 -41.93 3.89
CA LEU A 132 -24.22 -40.61 4.27
C LEU A 132 -25.73 -40.51 4.00
N GLU A 133 -26.23 -41.07 2.90
CA GLU A 133 -27.67 -41.17 2.63
C GLU A 133 -28.39 -42.09 3.62
N GLU A 134 -27.78 -43.19 4.05
CA GLU A 134 -28.34 -44.05 5.10
C GLU A 134 -28.39 -43.33 6.46
N ILE A 135 -27.34 -42.57 6.79
CA ILE A 135 -27.31 -41.73 7.97
C ILE A 135 -28.39 -40.65 7.86
N GLU A 136 -28.54 -39.99 6.71
CA GLU A 136 -29.61 -39.02 6.45
C GLU A 136 -31.00 -39.65 6.59
N LYS A 137 -31.23 -40.86 6.06
CA LYS A 137 -32.50 -41.59 6.20
C LYS A 137 -32.77 -41.99 7.66
N ARG A 138 -31.74 -42.31 8.44
CA ARG A 138 -31.86 -42.61 9.87
C ARG A 138 -32.12 -41.36 10.71
N THR A 139 -31.53 -40.22 10.36
CA THR A 139 -31.76 -38.94 11.05
C THR A 139 -33.06 -38.24 10.62
N ARG A 140 -33.58 -38.53 9.42
CA ARG A 140 -34.90 -38.07 8.95
C ARG A 140 -36.08 -38.86 9.51
N LYS A 141 -35.86 -40.03 10.15
CA LYS A 141 -36.97 -40.73 10.84
C LYS A 141 -37.35 -39.91 12.08
N PRO A 142 -38.59 -39.38 12.19
CA PRO A 142 -39.01 -38.72 13.40
C PRO A 142 -39.21 -39.77 14.49
N THR A 143 -38.27 -39.87 15.43
CA THR A 143 -38.52 -40.47 16.74
C THR A 143 -39.43 -39.52 17.53
N LEU A 144 -40.72 -39.54 17.23
CA LEU A 144 -41.73 -39.01 18.14
C LEU A 144 -42.83 -40.06 18.31
N PRO A 145 -43.05 -40.58 19.52
CA PRO A 145 -44.23 -41.39 19.79
C PRO A 145 -45.49 -40.52 19.64
N PRO A 146 -46.63 -41.08 19.20
CA PRO A 146 -47.86 -40.31 19.04
C PRO A 146 -48.30 -39.75 20.40
N LEU A 147 -48.41 -38.42 20.48
CA LEU A 147 -49.02 -37.72 21.61
C LEU A 147 -50.46 -38.21 21.75
N LYS A 148 -50.73 -39.00 22.81
CA LYS A 148 -52.10 -39.30 23.25
C LYS A 148 -52.81 -37.98 23.53
N LYS A 149 -53.79 -37.62 22.71
CA LYS A 149 -54.78 -36.61 23.06
C LYS A 149 -55.52 -37.10 24.30
N GLN A 150 -55.34 -36.43 25.43
CA GLN A 150 -56.27 -36.55 26.54
C GLN A 150 -57.56 -35.88 26.11
N GLU A 151 -58.60 -36.67 25.90
CA GLU A 151 -59.95 -36.14 25.75
C GLU A 151 -60.38 -35.51 27.08
N LEU A 152 -60.77 -34.23 27.01
CA LEU A 152 -61.53 -33.58 28.07
C LEU A 152 -62.93 -34.22 28.09
N THR A 153 -63.25 -34.90 29.18
CA THR A 153 -64.64 -35.15 29.58
C THR A 153 -64.81 -34.87 31.06
N LYS A 154 -65.40 -33.72 31.36
CA LYS A 154 -66.46 -33.55 32.36
C LYS A 154 -67.48 -32.58 31.80
#